data_AF-A0A554KTI2-F1
#
_entry.id   AF-A0A554KTI2-F1
#
_cell.length_a   1.000
_cell.length_b   1.000
_cell.length_c   1.000
_cell.angle_alpha   90.00
_cell.angle_beta   90.00
_cell.angle_gamma   90.00
#
_symmetry.space_group_name_H-M   'P 1'
#
loop_
_entity.id
_entity.type
_entity.pdbx_description
1 polymer ?
#
loop_
_entity_poly.entity_id
_entity_poly.type
_entity_poly.pdbx_seq_one_letter_code
_entity_poly.pdbx_strand_id
1 'polypeptide(L)'
;MEKEITTNELMEFLQEHMVTKADLKNMVTKEDLKNAVEELQTEMTAGFRMIREELDEIKERLTKLEKRTIEDADATAKDVLELRRRVEALEKQVRTLQTAHS
;
A
#
# COMPACT_ATOMS: atom_id res chain seq x y z
N MET A 1 -25.87 24.31 66.94
CA MET A 1 -25.74 25.69 66.45
C MET A 1 -25.45 25.54 64.96
N GLU A 2 -26.46 25.70 64.11
CA GLU A 2 -26.28 25.63 62.66
C GLU A 2 -25.41 26.81 62.25
N LYS A 3 -24.34 26.54 61.49
CA LYS A 3 -23.44 27.57 61.01
C LYS A 3 -24.17 28.27 59.85
N GLU A 4 -24.73 29.44 60.10
CA GLU A 4 -25.34 30.24 59.04
C GLU A 4 -24.25 30.65 58.05
N ILE A 5 -24.34 30.13 56.82
CA ILE A 5 -23.46 30.56 55.72
C ILE A 5 -23.93 31.95 55.31
N THR A 6 -23.02 32.91 55.35
CA THR A 6 -23.31 34.28 54.93
C THR A 6 -23.35 34.38 53.41
N THR A 7 -24.08 35.37 52.89
CA THR A 7 -24.15 35.63 51.44
C THR A 7 -22.78 35.90 50.81
N ASN A 8 -21.85 36.48 51.58
CA ASN A 8 -20.49 36.75 51.12
C ASN A 8 -19.67 35.47 50.98
N GLU A 9 -19.74 34.57 51.97
CA GLU A 9 -19.09 33.26 51.90
C GLU A 9 -19.62 32.43 50.73
N LEU A 10 -20.93 32.51 50.44
CA LEU A 10 -21.52 31.87 49.26
C LEU A 10 -21.02 32.49 47.94
N MET A 11 -20.88 33.81 47.87
CA MET A 11 -20.38 34.50 46.68
C MET A 11 -18.89 34.21 46.41
N GLU A 12 -18.06 34.17 47.44
CA GLU A 12 -16.65 33.80 47.33
C GLU A 12 -16.51 32.36 46.81
N PHE A 13 -17.29 31.43 47.38
CA PHE A 13 -17.30 30.04 46.92
C PHE A 13 -17.71 29.91 45.45
N LEU A 14 -18.73 30.66 45.01
CA LEU A 14 -19.15 30.67 43.60
C LEU A 14 -18.08 31.27 42.68
N GLN A 15 -17.39 32.33 43.12
CA GLN A 15 -16.29 32.94 42.35
C GLN A 15 -15.07 32.01 42.23
N GLU A 16 -14.76 31.24 43.27
CA GLU A 16 -13.64 30.29 43.27
C GLU A 16 -13.90 29.07 42.37
N HIS A 17 -15.16 28.65 42.22
CA HIS A 17 -15.53 27.46 41.46
C HIS A 17 -16.22 27.71 40.11
N MET A 18 -16.54 28.97 39.77
CA MET A 18 -17.10 29.28 38.47
C MET A 18 -16.03 29.27 37.38
N VAL A 19 -16.40 28.70 36.24
CA VAL A 19 -15.60 28.78 35.01
C VAL A 19 -15.97 30.05 34.27
N THR A 20 -14.96 30.79 33.80
CA THR A 20 -15.16 32.00 33.01
C THR A 20 -15.18 31.70 31.51
N LYS A 21 -15.66 32.65 30.72
CA LYS A 21 -15.58 32.54 29.25
C LYS A 21 -14.14 32.45 28.74
N ALA A 22 -13.17 33.00 29.47
CA ALA A 22 -11.76 32.91 29.10
C ALA A 22 -11.24 31.47 29.24
N ASP A 23 -11.70 30.75 30.27
CA ASP A 23 -11.32 29.35 30.51
C ASP A 23 -11.85 28.42 29.41
N LEU A 24 -13.03 28.71 28.86
CA LEU A 24 -13.64 27.92 27.79
C LEU A 24 -13.02 28.18 26.41
N LYS A 25 -12.34 29.31 26.19
CA LYS A 25 -11.85 29.72 24.85
C LYS A 25 -10.78 28.79 24.29
N ASN A 26 -10.01 28.13 25.16
CA ASN A 26 -8.96 27.19 24.76
C ASN A 26 -9.40 25.72 24.87
N MET A 27 -10.68 25.47 25.18
CA MET A 27 -11.20 24.11 25.23
C MET A 27 -11.55 23.64 23.83
N VAL A 28 -11.03 22.47 23.45
CA VAL A 28 -11.45 21.75 22.26
C VAL A 28 -12.89 21.26 22.47
N THR A 29 -13.77 21.58 21.52
CA THR A 29 -15.15 21.13 21.56
C THR A 29 -15.29 19.74 20.95
N LYS A 30 -16.42 19.08 21.23
CA LYS A 30 -16.75 17.80 20.58
C LYS A 30 -16.87 17.94 19.06
N GLU A 31 -17.32 19.10 18.57
CA GLU A 31 -17.45 19.35 17.13
C GLU A 31 -16.08 19.48 16.46
N ASP A 32 -15.11 20.13 17.13
CA ASP A 32 -13.74 20.23 16.62
C ASP A 32 -13.10 18.84 16.44
N LEU A 33 -13.32 17.94 17.42
CA LEU A 33 -12.86 16.55 17.31
C LEU A 33 -13.56 15.79 16.19
N LYS A 34 -14.87 16.00 16.03
CA LYS A 34 -15.64 15.34 14.97
C LYS A 34 -15.14 15.78 13.58
N ASN A 35 -14.94 17.08 13.39
CA ASN A 35 -14.41 17.63 12.14
C ASN A 35 -13.00 17.08 11.84
N ALA A 36 -12.11 17.06 12.83
CA ALA A 36 -10.77 16.50 12.67
C ALA A 36 -10.80 15.01 12.29
N VAL A 37 -11.71 14.23 12.88
CA VAL A 37 -11.88 12.81 12.54
C VAL A 37 -12.44 12.63 11.13
N GLU A 38 -13.42 13.44 10.72
CA GLU A 38 -14.00 13.40 9.37
C GLU A 38 -12.97 13.77 8.28
N GLU A 39 -12.13 14.78 8.54
CA GLU A 39 -11.02 15.16 7.67
C GLU A 39 -10.02 14.02 7.52
N LEU A 40 -9.57 13.44 8.64
CA LEU A 40 -8.66 12.29 8.62
C LEU A 40 -9.26 11.08 7.90
N GLN A 41 -10.55 10.78 8.14
CA GLN A 41 -11.23 9.67 7.46
C GLN A 41 -11.30 9.88 5.95
N THR A 42 -11.57 11.12 5.53
CA THR A 42 -11.63 11.48 4.10
C THR A 42 -10.26 11.31 3.44
N GLU A 43 -9.21 11.85 4.06
CA GLU A 43 -7.84 11.72 3.57
C GLU A 43 -7.38 10.26 3.51
N MET A 44 -7.61 9.50 4.58
CA MET A 44 -7.27 8.07 4.63
C MET A 44 -8.03 7.27 3.58
N THR A 45 -9.32 7.54 3.37
CA THR A 45 -10.13 6.83 2.38
C THR A 45 -9.62 7.11 0.96
N ALA A 46 -9.28 8.36 0.65
CA ALA A 46 -8.70 8.74 -0.63
C ALA A 46 -7.33 8.08 -0.83
N GLY A 47 -6.46 8.12 0.18
CA GLY A 47 -5.14 7.48 0.15
C GLY A 47 -5.23 5.96 -0.07
N PHE A 48 -6.09 5.27 0.68
CA PHE A 48 -6.28 3.82 0.51
C PHE A 48 -6.87 3.44 -0.84
N ARG A 49 -7.71 4.29 -1.43
CA ARG A 49 -8.24 4.08 -2.77
C ARG A 49 -7.11 4.13 -3.80
N MET A 50 -6.27 5.16 -3.76
CA MET A 50 -5.12 5.28 -4.66
C MET A 50 -4.18 4.08 -4.54
N ILE A 51 -3.83 3.68 -3.31
CA ILE A 51 -2.97 2.51 -3.07
C ILE A 51 -3.59 1.25 -3.67
N ARG A 52 -4.91 1.06 -3.55
CA ARG A 52 -5.60 -0.09 -4.15
C ARG A 52 -5.52 -0.07 -5.67
N GLU A 53 -5.74 1.09 -6.29
CA GLU A 53 -5.65 1.27 -7.74
C GLU A 53 -4.22 0.96 -8.24
N GLU A 54 -3.18 1.47 -7.55
CA GLU A 54 -1.78 1.16 -7.87
C GLU A 54 -1.45 -0.34 -7.71
N LEU A 55 -1.96 -0.98 -6.65
CA LEU A 55 -1.76 -2.42 -6.43
C LEU A 55 -2.41 -3.26 -7.54
N ASP A 56 -3.58 -2.86 -8.03
CA ASP A 56 -4.25 -3.57 -9.12
C ASP A 56 -3.51 -3.38 -10.46
N GLU A 57 -2.96 -2.20 -10.73
CA GLU A 57 -2.08 -1.97 -11.89
C GLU A 57 -0.81 -2.83 -11.80
N ILE A 58 -0.17 -2.90 -10.63
CA ILE A 58 1.03 -3.73 -10.42
C ILE A 58 0.73 -5.20 -10.67
N LYS A 59 -0.41 -5.71 -10.18
CA LYS A 59 -0.84 -7.10 -10.45
C LYS A 59 -1.02 -7.34 -11.94
N GLU A 60 -1.69 -6.42 -12.66
CA GLU A 60 -1.87 -6.55 -14.11
C GLU A 60 -0.51 -6.58 -14.84
N ARG A 61 0.43 -5.73 -14.43
CA ARG A 61 1.78 -5.71 -15.00
C ARG A 61 2.56 -7.00 -14.70
N LEU A 62 2.42 -7.56 -13.50
CA LEU A 62 3.04 -8.83 -13.12
C LEU A 62 2.50 -9.98 -13.98
N THR A 63 1.18 -10.11 -14.11
CA THR A 63 0.57 -11.17 -14.95
C THR A 63 1.01 -11.08 -16.42
N LYS A 64 1.16 -9.85 -16.96
CA LYS A 64 1.71 -9.64 -18.31
C LYS A 64 3.17 -10.08 -18.42
N LEU A 65 3.99 -9.79 -17.42
CA LEU A 65 5.39 -10.20 -17.39
C LEU A 65 5.55 -11.72 -17.28
N GLU A 66 4.75 -12.37 -16.43
CA GLU A 66 4.72 -13.83 -16.30
C GLU A 66 4.39 -14.49 -17.63
N LYS A 67 3.34 -14.01 -18.32
CA LYS A 67 2.96 -14.54 -19.63
C LYS A 67 4.08 -14.42 -20.66
N ARG A 68 4.69 -13.23 -20.77
CA ARG A 68 5.83 -13.01 -21.69
C ARG A 68 7.01 -13.93 -21.38
N THR A 69 7.32 -14.12 -20.10
CA THR A 69 8.44 -14.98 -19.67
C THR A 69 8.22 -16.43 -20.09
N ILE A 70 6.98 -16.92 -19.99
CA ILE A 70 6.63 -18.26 -20.45
C ILE A 70 6.78 -18.38 -21.97
N GLU A 71 6.23 -17.42 -22.73
CA GLU A 71 6.33 -17.40 -24.19
C GLU A 71 7.80 -17.34 -24.67
N ASP A 72 8.63 -16.52 -24.03
CA ASP A 72 10.07 -16.39 -24.34
C ASP A 72 10.84 -17.69 -23.99
N ALA A 73 10.49 -18.34 -22.88
CA ALA A 73 11.08 -19.62 -22.49
C ALA A 73 10.73 -20.73 -23.49
N ASP A 74 9.48 -20.80 -23.94
CA ASP A 74 9.01 -21.77 -24.94
C ASP A 74 9.69 -21.55 -26.30
N ALA A 75 9.83 -20.29 -26.74
CA ALA A 75 10.55 -19.95 -27.96
C ALA A 75 12.01 -20.38 -27.89
N THR A 76 12.69 -20.05 -26.79
CA THR A 76 14.09 -20.44 -26.56
C THR A 76 14.25 -21.96 -26.55
N ALA A 77 13.34 -22.69 -25.91
CA ALA A 77 13.37 -24.15 -25.89
C ALA A 77 13.23 -24.75 -27.29
N LYS A 78 12.35 -24.19 -28.13
CA LYS A 78 12.17 -24.61 -29.53
C LYS A 78 13.44 -24.40 -30.35
N ASP A 79 14.06 -23.23 -30.24
CA ASP A 79 15.29 -22.91 -30.96
C ASP A 79 16.44 -23.84 -30.57
N VAL A 80 16.57 -24.13 -29.27
CA VAL A 80 17.57 -25.10 -28.76
C VAL A 80 17.34 -26.50 -29.33
N LEU A 81 16.09 -26.96 -29.42
CA LEU A 81 15.77 -28.27 -30.02
C LEU A 81 16.12 -28.32 -31.51
N GLU A 82 15.86 -27.25 -32.26
CA GLU A 82 16.21 -27.17 -33.68
C GLU A 82 17.73 -27.17 -33.88
N LEU A 83 18.46 -26.37 -33.11
CA LEU A 83 19.91 -26.34 -33.14
C LEU A 83 20.51 -27.71 -32.82
N ARG A 84 19.98 -28.40 -31.80
CA ARG A 84 20.42 -29.76 -31.47
C ARG A 84 20.25 -30.73 -32.64
N ARG A 85 19.08 -30.71 -33.32
CA ARG A 85 18.84 -31.56 -34.50
C ARG A 85 19.82 -31.24 -35.64
N ARG A 86 20.09 -29.96 -35.88
CA ARG A 86 21.05 -29.52 -36.90
C ARG A 86 22.47 -29.97 -36.57
N VAL A 87 22.89 -29.85 -35.32
CA VAL A 87 24.19 -30.33 -34.83
C VAL A 87 24.30 -31.84 -35.00
N GLU A 88 23.29 -32.62 -34.58
CA GLU A 88 23.29 -34.07 -34.76
C GLU A 88 23.39 -34.49 -36.25
N ALA A 89 22.74 -33.75 -37.15
CA ALA A 89 22.83 -34.01 -38.59
C ALA A 89 24.23 -33.70 -39.14
N LEU A 90 24.81 -32.56 -38.75
CA LEU A 90 26.17 -32.17 -39.14
C LEU A 90 27.22 -33.13 -38.60
N GLU A 91 27.10 -33.55 -37.34
CA GLU A 91 27.99 -34.55 -36.74
C GLU A 91 27.96 -35.88 -37.50
N LYS A 92 26.79 -36.34 -37.94
CA LYS A 92 26.67 -37.54 -38.79
C LYS A 92 27.39 -37.35 -40.12
N GLN A 93 27.18 -36.21 -40.79
CA GLN A 93 27.84 -35.89 -42.06
C GLN A 93 29.37 -35.85 -41.91
N VAL A 94 29.88 -35.18 -40.88
CA VAL A 94 31.32 -35.11 -40.60
C VAL A 94 31.89 -36.50 -40.37
N ARG A 95 31.22 -37.37 -39.59
CA ARG A 95 31.66 -38.76 -39.38
C ARG A 95 31.76 -39.52 -40.71
N THR A 96 30.74 -39.41 -41.57
CA THR A 96 30.76 -40.11 -42.87
C THR A 96 31.90 -39.65 -43.78
N LEU A 97 32.19 -38.35 -43.79
CA LEU A 97 33.29 -37.79 -44.57
C LEU A 97 34.66 -38.23 -44.03
N GLN A 98 34.83 -38.25 -42.71
CA GLN A 98 36.07 -38.74 -42.07
C GLN A 98 36.33 -40.21 -42.39
N THR A 99 35.30 -41.06 -42.35
CA THR A 99 35.43 -42.47 -42.72
C THR A 99 35.64 -42.70 -44.22
N ALA A 100 35.19 -41.78 -45.08
CA ALA A 100 35.41 -41.88 -46.53
C ALA A 100 36.79 -41.38 -46.98
N HIS A 101 37.49 -40.63 -46.12
CA HIS A 101 38.85 -40.13 -46.35
C HIS A 101 39.94 -40.90 -45.58
N SER A 102 39.55 -41.97 -44.86
CA SER A 102 40.46 -42.93 -44.21
C SER A 102 40.62 -44.17 -45.07
#